data_AF-Q466G8-F1
#
_entry.id   AF-Q466G8-F1
#
_cell.length_a   1.000
_cell.length_b   1.000
_cell.length_c   1.000
_cell.angle_alpha   90.00
_cell.angle_beta   90.00
_cell.angle_gamma   90.00
#
_symmetry.space_group_name_H-M   'P 1'
#
loop_
_entity.id
_entity.type
_entity.pdbx_description
1 polymer ?
#
loop_
_entity_poly.entity_id
_entity_poly.type
_entity_poly.pdbx_seq_one_letter_code
_entity_poly.pdbx_strand_id
1 'polypeptide(L)'
;MKIRLTNRTHASEIKPARPKSERFFACLLLTLLLFGLLTSPAIAKTNWDISPSHPNVGDTLKLTGTASPEEELGADISFKKELPVTEGRYQYLLEEIRIPYGKNNLFTVTGKGVENLDVSVKKLIWIKLSSDASGGTATISQGHVPPLTYKILISGDALSKASSVKLTVTASQTITADSNGNFEFNYDTSALPAGKYVVTIGNKAKTIELGSGNQNAPAISSISPSKGPSGEQVTITGTGFYGATGVYFGGKKASYYSIQGGTKIVVPAPKGSGTVQVTVNSENGKSNSVSYTYTSPKIS
;
A
#
# COMPACT_ATOMS: atom_id res chain seq x y z
N MET A 1 -24.92 -24.28 61.52
CA MET A 1 -26.11 -24.20 62.40
C MET A 1 -26.52 -22.72 62.49
N LYS A 2 -27.79 -22.41 62.14
CA LYS A 2 -28.42 -21.07 62.11
C LYS A 2 -28.07 -20.24 63.35
N ILE A 3 -28.00 -18.90 63.29
CA ILE A 3 -29.16 -18.01 63.40
C ILE A 3 -28.81 -16.58 62.91
N ARG A 4 -29.80 -15.97 62.26
CA ARG A 4 -29.88 -14.62 61.70
C ARG A 4 -30.86 -13.82 62.58
N LEU A 5 -30.51 -12.62 63.06
CA LEU A 5 -31.47 -11.61 63.57
C LEU A 5 -30.90 -10.20 63.32
N THR A 6 -31.32 -9.49 62.27
CA THR A 6 -32.46 -8.56 62.13
C THR A 6 -32.26 -7.19 62.79
N ASN A 7 -32.16 -6.16 61.94
CA ASN A 7 -32.20 -4.73 62.24
C ASN A 7 -33.48 -4.33 63.00
N ARG A 8 -33.35 -3.41 63.96
CA ARG A 8 -34.36 -2.39 64.26
C ARG A 8 -33.70 -1.06 64.58
N THR A 9 -34.00 -0.09 63.74
CA THR A 9 -33.77 1.34 63.91
C THR A 9 -34.71 1.91 64.98
N HIS A 10 -34.19 2.71 65.91
CA HIS A 10 -34.98 3.65 66.68
C HIS A 10 -34.28 5.01 66.61
N ALA A 11 -34.93 5.96 65.95
CA ALA A 11 -34.54 7.36 65.97
C ALA A 11 -35.11 8.02 67.23
N SER A 12 -34.33 8.90 67.85
CA SER A 12 -34.85 10.02 68.65
C SER A 12 -33.96 11.24 68.42
N GLU A 13 -34.56 12.29 67.90
CA GLU A 13 -34.00 13.63 67.71
C GLU A 13 -33.56 14.26 69.05
N ILE A 14 -32.41 14.95 69.05
CA ILE A 14 -32.18 16.09 69.94
C ILE A 14 -31.66 17.25 69.08
N LYS A 15 -32.39 18.36 69.13
CA LYS A 15 -32.17 19.66 68.47
C LYS A 15 -31.68 20.68 69.55
N PRO A 16 -31.27 21.91 69.20
CA PRO A 16 -29.93 22.34 68.77
C PRO A 16 -29.26 23.31 69.79
N ALA A 17 -27.97 23.63 69.62
CA ALA A 17 -27.32 24.73 70.35
C ALA A 17 -26.57 25.69 69.39
N ARG A 18 -26.64 26.98 69.76
CA ARG A 18 -26.49 28.24 69.00
C ARG A 18 -25.12 28.54 68.32
N PRO A 19 -25.11 29.48 67.35
CA PRO A 19 -23.98 29.75 66.46
C PRO A 19 -22.96 30.71 67.07
N LYS A 20 -21.68 30.56 66.68
CA LYS A 20 -20.66 31.59 66.92
C LYS A 20 -19.67 31.66 65.77
N SER A 21 -19.56 32.89 65.27
CA SER A 21 -18.49 33.51 64.47
C SER A 21 -18.20 32.95 63.07
N GLU A 22 -18.79 33.65 62.10
CA GLU A 22 -18.16 34.05 60.85
C GLU A 22 -16.65 34.29 60.99
N ARG A 23 -15.85 33.48 60.27
CA ARG A 23 -14.48 33.77 59.76
C ARG A 23 -13.84 32.49 59.24
N PHE A 24 -14.50 31.77 58.33
CA PHE A 24 -13.90 30.59 57.68
C PHE A 24 -14.31 30.42 56.21
N PHE A 25 -14.74 31.50 55.54
CA PHE A 25 -15.22 31.46 54.15
C PHE A 25 -14.41 32.34 53.18
N ALA A 26 -13.20 32.76 53.56
CA ALA A 26 -12.33 33.57 52.69
C ALA A 26 -11.05 32.85 52.23
N CYS A 27 -10.73 31.66 52.76
CA CYS A 27 -9.51 30.92 52.38
C CYS A 27 -9.74 29.72 51.45
N LEU A 28 -10.99 29.29 51.22
CA LEU A 28 -11.30 28.17 50.32
C LEU A 28 -11.66 28.63 48.89
N LEU A 29 -11.83 29.93 48.66
CA LEU A 29 -12.04 30.49 47.31
C LEU A 29 -10.73 30.90 46.61
N LEU A 30 -9.60 30.95 47.34
CA LEU A 30 -8.29 31.33 46.78
C LEU A 30 -7.39 30.12 46.47
N THR A 31 -7.86 28.89 46.67
CA THR A 31 -7.21 27.67 46.14
C THR A 31 -7.79 27.25 44.78
N LEU A 32 -8.88 27.88 44.33
CA LEU A 32 -9.43 27.72 42.98
C LEU A 32 -8.86 28.71 41.94
N LEU A 33 -7.93 29.58 42.34
CA LEU A 33 -7.26 30.54 41.44
C LEU A 33 -5.78 30.20 41.22
N LEU A 34 -5.42 28.95 41.51
CA LEU A 34 -4.34 28.23 40.84
C LEU A 34 -4.95 27.12 39.97
N PHE A 35 -5.99 27.46 39.21
CA PHE A 35 -6.14 26.89 37.88
C PHE A 35 -4.88 27.28 37.12
N GLY A 36 -3.80 26.52 37.34
CA GLY A 36 -2.74 26.44 36.35
C GLY A 36 -3.47 26.21 35.04
N LEU A 37 -3.27 27.13 34.09
CA LEU A 37 -3.71 26.91 32.73
C LEU A 37 -3.12 25.56 32.32
N LEU A 38 -3.90 24.49 32.47
CA LEU A 38 -3.89 23.41 31.52
C LEU A 38 -4.39 24.08 30.25
N THR A 39 -3.50 24.82 29.57
CA THR A 39 -3.59 24.93 28.14
C THR A 39 -3.54 23.48 27.71
N SER A 40 -4.70 22.85 27.51
CA SER A 40 -4.75 21.61 26.75
C SER A 40 -3.89 21.91 25.53
N PRO A 41 -2.80 21.17 25.28
CA PRO A 41 -2.02 21.40 24.07
C PRO A 41 -3.06 21.37 22.97
N ALA A 42 -3.23 22.51 22.28
CA ALA A 42 -4.13 22.56 21.16
C ALA A 42 -3.65 21.45 20.25
N ILE A 43 -4.43 20.37 20.10
CA ILE A 43 -4.07 19.22 19.27
C ILE A 43 -3.74 19.83 17.93
N ALA A 44 -2.46 19.85 17.56
CA ALA A 44 -2.05 20.54 16.36
C ALA A 44 -2.70 19.77 15.21
N LYS A 45 -3.63 20.42 14.53
CA LYS A 45 -4.38 19.80 13.45
C LYS A 45 -3.38 19.42 12.37
N THR A 46 -3.14 18.12 12.17
CA THR A 46 -2.23 17.64 11.14
C THR A 46 -2.57 18.29 9.81
N ASN A 47 -1.62 18.90 9.13
CA ASN A 47 -1.81 19.49 7.81
C ASN A 47 -0.60 19.15 6.94
N TRP A 48 -0.84 18.81 5.68
CA TRP A 48 0.25 18.35 4.83
C TRP A 48 -0.04 18.58 3.36
N ASP A 49 1.03 18.60 2.59
CA ASP A 49 1.00 18.67 1.14
C ASP A 49 1.98 17.72 0.48
N ILE A 50 1.77 17.49 -0.81
CA ILE A 50 2.58 16.62 -1.65
C ILE A 50 2.94 17.33 -2.95
N SER A 51 4.22 17.25 -3.30
CA SER A 51 4.77 17.82 -4.53
C SER A 51 5.50 16.74 -5.33
N PRO A 52 5.44 16.77 -6.67
CA PRO A 52 4.60 17.67 -7.48
C PRO A 52 3.10 17.31 -7.40
N SER A 53 2.21 18.24 -7.78
CA SER A 53 0.76 18.03 -7.75
C SER A 53 0.26 17.06 -8.84
N HIS A 54 1.02 16.91 -9.93
CA HIS A 54 0.75 15.98 -11.04
C HIS A 54 1.99 15.10 -11.29
N PRO A 55 2.29 14.18 -10.35
CA PRO A 55 3.49 13.36 -10.42
C PRO A 55 3.40 12.30 -11.52
N ASN A 56 4.55 11.95 -12.07
CA ASN A 56 4.73 10.82 -12.97
C ASN A 56 5.56 9.73 -12.29
N VAL A 57 5.43 8.50 -12.77
CA VAL A 57 6.33 7.41 -12.39
C VAL A 57 7.77 7.81 -12.71
N GLY A 58 8.65 7.74 -11.72
CA GLY A 58 10.05 8.18 -11.78
C GLY A 58 10.30 9.52 -11.07
N ASP A 59 9.26 10.30 -10.78
CA ASP A 59 9.40 11.50 -9.96
C ASP A 59 9.68 11.13 -8.50
N THR A 60 10.32 12.05 -7.77
CA THR A 60 10.39 11.97 -6.30
C THR A 60 9.22 12.75 -5.71
N LEU A 61 8.34 12.06 -4.99
CA LEU A 61 7.28 12.69 -4.21
C LEU A 61 7.88 13.28 -2.95
N LYS A 62 7.67 14.57 -2.74
CA LYS A 62 8.01 15.27 -1.50
C LYS A 62 6.74 15.55 -0.71
N LEU A 63 6.59 14.91 0.44
CA LEU A 63 5.51 15.12 1.39
C LEU A 63 6.03 16.03 2.50
N THR A 64 5.34 17.13 2.76
CA THR A 64 5.70 18.09 3.84
C THR A 64 4.47 18.44 4.64
N GLY A 65 4.60 18.61 5.95
CA GLY A 65 3.48 19.01 6.77
C GLY A 65 3.84 19.39 8.18
N THR A 66 2.80 19.66 8.96
CA THR A 66 2.86 20.05 10.36
C THR A 66 1.97 19.14 11.21
N ALA A 67 2.42 18.84 12.42
CA ALA A 67 1.74 18.08 13.46
C ALA A 67 2.10 18.64 14.85
N SER A 68 1.72 17.96 15.92
CA SER A 68 2.18 18.35 17.26
C SER A 68 3.68 18.05 17.35
N PRO A 69 4.48 18.85 18.07
CA PRO A 69 5.90 18.57 18.26
C PRO A 69 6.13 17.13 18.73
N GLU A 70 7.08 16.45 18.10
CA GLU A 70 7.45 15.05 18.40
C GLU A 70 6.33 14.01 18.19
N GLU A 71 5.19 14.40 17.59
CA GLU A 71 4.07 13.49 17.32
C GLU A 71 4.46 12.41 16.32
N GLU A 72 4.12 11.16 16.64
CA GLU A 72 4.21 10.02 15.73
C GLU A 72 2.91 9.88 14.93
N LEU A 73 3.03 9.94 13.61
CA LEU A 73 1.92 9.84 12.67
C LEU A 73 2.06 8.57 11.83
N GLY A 74 0.94 7.90 11.57
CA GLY A 74 0.86 6.90 10.51
C GLY A 74 0.94 7.56 9.13
N ALA A 75 1.75 7.00 8.25
CA ALA A 75 1.85 7.39 6.85
C ALA A 75 1.57 6.16 5.97
N ASP A 76 0.42 6.15 5.31
CA ASP A 76 -0.05 5.06 4.47
C ASP A 76 -0.06 5.49 3.01
N ILE A 77 0.38 4.61 2.11
CA ILE A 77 0.18 4.73 0.67
C ILE A 77 -0.51 3.47 0.16
N SER A 78 -1.64 3.65 -0.53
CA SER A 78 -2.46 2.55 -1.04
C SER A 78 -2.78 2.74 -2.51
N PHE A 79 -2.71 1.66 -3.29
CA PHE A 79 -3.24 1.63 -4.65
C PHE A 79 -4.10 0.39 -4.88
N LYS A 80 -4.94 0.48 -5.91
CA LYS A 80 -5.81 -0.63 -6.34
C LYS A 80 -5.41 -1.09 -7.73
N LYS A 81 -5.49 -2.40 -7.97
CA LYS A 81 -5.24 -2.99 -9.28
C LYS A 81 -6.32 -4.02 -9.61
N GLU A 82 -6.87 -3.93 -10.82
CA GLU A 82 -7.73 -4.96 -11.37
C GLU A 82 -6.89 -5.87 -12.26
N LEU A 83 -6.92 -7.17 -11.99
CA LEU A 83 -6.11 -8.17 -12.68
C LEU A 83 -7.01 -9.13 -13.45
N PRO A 84 -6.64 -9.53 -14.67
CA PRO A 84 -7.35 -10.57 -15.38
C PRO A 84 -7.15 -11.94 -14.72
N VAL A 85 -8.15 -12.79 -14.80
CA VAL A 85 -8.07 -14.19 -14.42
C VAL A 85 -7.76 -15.03 -15.65
N THR A 86 -6.70 -15.83 -15.60
CA THR A 86 -6.31 -16.75 -16.67
C THR A 86 -6.25 -18.15 -16.10
N GLU A 87 -7.03 -19.08 -16.68
CA GLU A 87 -7.10 -20.48 -16.19
C GLU A 87 -7.41 -20.57 -14.69
N GLY A 88 -8.30 -19.69 -14.20
CA GLY A 88 -8.70 -19.64 -12.78
C GLY A 88 -7.71 -18.94 -11.85
N ARG A 89 -6.55 -18.47 -12.35
CA ARG A 89 -5.49 -17.85 -11.53
C ARG A 89 -5.31 -16.38 -11.84
N TYR A 90 -4.81 -15.64 -10.85
CA TYR A 90 -4.37 -14.25 -11.01
C TYR A 90 -2.95 -14.09 -10.50
N GLN A 91 -2.26 -13.08 -11.05
CA GLN A 91 -0.88 -12.77 -10.68
C GLN A 91 -0.57 -11.30 -10.89
N TYR A 92 0.22 -10.72 -9.99
CA TYR A 92 0.77 -9.39 -10.10
C TYR A 92 2.19 -9.35 -9.53
N LEU A 93 3.12 -8.81 -10.30
CA LEU A 93 4.53 -8.75 -9.95
C LEU A 93 4.95 -7.29 -9.80
N LEU A 94 5.38 -6.94 -8.59
CA LEU A 94 6.04 -5.68 -8.29
C LEU A 94 7.55 -5.94 -8.21
N GLU A 95 8.32 -5.20 -9.01
CA GLU A 95 9.77 -5.32 -9.03
C GLU A 95 10.42 -4.07 -8.46
N GLU A 96 11.56 -4.24 -7.81
CA GLU A 96 12.41 -3.15 -7.30
C GLU A 96 11.71 -2.23 -6.28
N ILE A 97 10.69 -2.73 -5.57
CA ILE A 97 9.99 -1.95 -4.55
C ILE A 97 10.93 -1.67 -3.39
N ARG A 98 11.30 -0.40 -3.24
CA ARG A 98 12.14 0.08 -2.15
C ARG A 98 11.28 0.39 -0.93
N ILE A 99 11.57 -0.29 0.17
CA ILE A 99 11.05 0.05 1.49
C ILE A 99 12.11 0.91 2.19
N PRO A 100 11.81 2.19 2.51
CA PRO A 100 12.77 3.07 3.15
C PRO A 100 12.97 2.72 4.62
N TYR A 101 14.05 3.24 5.19
CA TYR A 101 14.28 3.20 6.63
C TYR A 101 13.18 3.98 7.35
N GLY A 102 12.62 3.39 8.39
CA GLY A 102 11.50 3.96 9.13
C GLY A 102 11.07 3.08 10.30
N LYS A 103 10.15 3.59 11.12
CA LYS A 103 9.53 2.84 12.21
C LYS A 103 8.25 2.15 11.72
N ASN A 104 7.95 0.98 12.27
CA ASN A 104 6.69 0.26 12.06
C ASN A 104 6.31 0.03 10.59
N ASN A 105 7.31 -0.25 9.72
CA ASN A 105 7.06 -0.61 8.34
C ASN A 105 6.10 -1.82 8.26
N LEU A 106 4.96 -1.63 7.61
CA LEU A 106 3.89 -2.59 7.47
C LEU A 106 3.47 -2.68 6.01
N PHE A 107 3.31 -3.89 5.51
CA PHE A 107 2.84 -4.14 4.15
C PHE A 107 1.59 -5.02 4.19
N THR A 108 0.53 -4.56 3.56
CA THR A 108 -0.77 -5.24 3.54
C THR A 108 -1.25 -5.40 2.10
N VAL A 109 -1.70 -6.60 1.76
CA VAL A 109 -2.34 -6.92 0.49
C VAL A 109 -3.70 -7.51 0.77
N THR A 110 -4.73 -6.97 0.13
CA THR A 110 -6.09 -7.49 0.16
C THR A 110 -6.51 -7.85 -1.26
N GLY A 111 -6.94 -9.09 -1.46
CA GLY A 111 -7.57 -9.56 -2.70
C GLY A 111 -9.07 -9.69 -2.52
N LYS A 112 -9.85 -9.19 -3.48
CA LYS A 112 -11.30 -9.40 -3.60
C LYS A 112 -11.63 -10.15 -4.89
N GLY A 113 -12.58 -11.06 -4.80
CA GLY A 113 -12.92 -11.99 -5.89
C GLY A 113 -11.99 -13.22 -5.94
N VAL A 114 -11.37 -13.56 -4.81
CA VAL A 114 -10.31 -14.59 -4.72
C VAL A 114 -10.75 -15.75 -3.85
N GLU A 115 -10.24 -16.96 -4.13
CA GLU A 115 -10.34 -18.14 -3.26
C GLU A 115 -9.22 -18.14 -2.22
N ASN A 116 -8.02 -17.70 -2.61
CA ASN A 116 -6.87 -17.52 -1.73
C ASN A 116 -5.99 -16.37 -2.24
N LEU A 117 -5.08 -15.92 -1.39
CA LEU A 117 -4.08 -14.91 -1.67
C LEU A 117 -2.72 -15.39 -1.18
N ASP A 118 -1.74 -15.34 -2.08
CA ASP A 118 -0.34 -15.61 -1.82
C ASP A 118 0.48 -14.34 -2.05
N VAL A 119 1.39 -14.05 -1.12
CA VAL A 119 2.41 -12.99 -1.26
C VAL A 119 3.78 -13.63 -1.09
N SER A 120 4.53 -13.70 -2.19
CA SER A 120 5.90 -14.22 -2.21
C SER A 120 6.89 -13.08 -2.40
N VAL A 121 7.94 -13.04 -1.56
CA VAL A 121 9.00 -12.04 -1.65
C VAL A 121 10.35 -12.71 -1.88
N LYS A 122 11.16 -12.15 -2.78
CA LYS A 122 12.54 -12.61 -3.00
C LYS A 122 13.52 -11.64 -2.33
N LYS A 123 14.28 -12.15 -1.37
CA LYS A 123 15.51 -11.51 -0.85
C LYS A 123 16.72 -12.28 -1.36
N LEU A 124 17.25 -13.18 -0.53
CA LEU A 124 18.22 -14.21 -0.91
C LEU A 124 17.52 -15.54 -1.25
N ILE A 125 16.42 -15.83 -0.55
CA ILE A 125 15.49 -16.94 -0.79
C ILE A 125 14.08 -16.38 -1.02
N TRP A 126 13.21 -17.20 -1.62
CA TRP A 126 11.78 -16.90 -1.70
C TRP A 126 11.09 -17.23 -0.38
N ILE A 127 10.36 -16.26 0.17
CA ILE A 127 9.50 -16.42 1.33
C ILE A 127 8.06 -16.22 0.87
N LYS A 128 7.17 -17.15 1.21
CA LYS A 128 5.75 -17.12 0.81
C LYS A 128 4.86 -17.02 2.05
N LEU A 129 3.93 -16.08 2.01
CA LEU A 129 2.79 -15.99 2.92
C LEU A 129 1.51 -16.33 2.15
N SER A 130 0.56 -17.00 2.80
CA SER A 130 -0.70 -17.45 2.20
C SER A 130 -1.87 -17.17 3.13
N SER A 131 -3.02 -16.84 2.56
CA SER A 131 -4.29 -16.70 3.27
C SER A 131 -5.43 -17.21 2.39
N ASP A 132 -6.29 -18.04 2.94
CA ASP A 132 -7.56 -18.38 2.30
C ASP A 132 -8.55 -17.21 2.40
N ALA A 133 -9.49 -17.15 1.48
CA ALA A 133 -10.50 -16.11 1.45
C ALA A 133 -11.71 -16.47 2.31
N SER A 134 -12.26 -15.45 2.98
CA SER A 134 -13.58 -15.50 3.60
C SER A 134 -14.51 -14.56 2.84
N GLY A 135 -15.64 -15.07 2.33
CA GLY A 135 -16.58 -14.29 1.52
C GLY A 135 -15.94 -13.70 0.26
N GLY A 136 -14.99 -14.42 -0.36
CA GLY A 136 -14.27 -13.96 -1.55
C GLY A 136 -13.23 -12.87 -1.30
N THR A 137 -12.87 -12.60 -0.04
CA THR A 137 -11.83 -11.64 0.35
C THR A 137 -10.76 -12.34 1.17
N ALA A 138 -9.49 -12.18 0.78
CA ALA A 138 -8.32 -12.63 1.53
C ALA A 138 -7.41 -11.43 1.83
N THR A 139 -6.74 -11.43 2.99
CA THR A 139 -5.81 -10.35 3.38
C THR A 139 -4.56 -10.93 4.02
N ILE A 140 -3.40 -10.46 3.59
CA ILE A 140 -2.10 -10.73 4.21
C ILE A 140 -1.54 -9.40 4.70
N SER A 141 -1.10 -9.36 5.96
CA SER A 141 -0.48 -8.19 6.56
C SER A 141 0.81 -8.60 7.28
N GLN A 142 1.92 -7.96 6.93
CA GLN A 142 3.24 -8.22 7.51
C GLN A 142 3.81 -6.94 8.09
N GLY A 143 3.94 -6.90 9.42
CA GLY A 143 4.63 -5.81 10.13
C GLY A 143 6.15 -6.02 10.19
N HIS A 144 6.86 -5.00 10.65
CA HIS A 144 8.32 -4.98 10.79
C HIS A 144 9.07 -5.33 9.51
N VAL A 145 8.56 -4.87 8.36
CA VAL A 145 9.17 -5.17 7.07
C VAL A 145 10.53 -4.47 6.96
N PRO A 146 11.65 -5.21 6.81
CA PRO A 146 12.97 -4.60 6.78
C PRO A 146 13.15 -3.62 5.61
N PRO A 147 13.89 -2.52 5.80
CA PRO A 147 14.18 -1.55 4.75
C PRO A 147 15.17 -2.13 3.73
N LEU A 148 14.65 -2.57 2.58
CA LEU A 148 15.40 -3.19 1.49
C LEU A 148 14.64 -2.98 0.17
N THR A 149 15.23 -3.44 -0.93
CA THR A 149 14.53 -3.58 -2.21
C THR A 149 13.93 -4.98 -2.34
N TYR A 150 12.66 -5.06 -2.73
CA TYR A 150 11.90 -6.29 -2.82
C TYR A 150 11.40 -6.56 -4.23
N LYS A 151 11.48 -7.83 -4.64
CA LYS A 151 10.62 -8.38 -5.70
C LYS A 151 9.45 -9.08 -5.02
N ILE A 152 8.23 -8.61 -5.29
CA ILE A 152 7.00 -9.07 -4.63
C ILE A 152 6.07 -9.67 -5.69
N LEU A 153 5.83 -10.97 -5.59
CA LEU A 153 4.86 -11.70 -6.39
C LEU A 153 3.58 -11.89 -5.56
N ILE A 154 2.49 -11.29 -6.03
CA ILE A 154 1.15 -11.47 -5.48
C ILE A 154 0.41 -12.40 -6.43
N SER A 155 -0.16 -13.49 -5.93
CA SER A 155 -0.85 -14.48 -6.77
C SER A 155 -1.93 -15.22 -6.01
N GLY A 156 -2.75 -15.99 -6.72
CA GLY A 156 -3.70 -16.89 -6.11
C GLY A 156 -4.66 -17.47 -7.14
N ASP A 157 -5.64 -18.19 -6.64
CA ASP A 157 -6.76 -18.73 -7.36
C ASP A 157 -7.95 -17.77 -7.17
N ALA A 158 -8.62 -17.45 -8.28
CA ALA A 158 -9.79 -16.59 -8.29
C ALA A 158 -11.05 -17.42 -8.03
N LEU A 159 -12.13 -16.77 -7.58
CA LEU A 159 -13.43 -17.43 -7.48
C LEU A 159 -13.84 -18.01 -8.84
N SER A 160 -14.50 -19.17 -8.82
CA SER A 160 -15.04 -19.80 -10.03
C SER A 160 -15.79 -18.81 -10.93
N LYS A 161 -15.44 -18.80 -12.23
CA LYS A 161 -15.98 -17.92 -13.28
C LYS A 161 -15.65 -16.42 -13.14
N ALA A 162 -14.82 -16.01 -12.18
CA ALA A 162 -14.31 -14.64 -12.15
C ALA A 162 -13.45 -14.37 -13.39
N SER A 163 -13.71 -13.25 -14.08
CA SER A 163 -12.88 -12.76 -15.18
C SER A 163 -11.79 -11.80 -14.70
N SER A 164 -11.98 -11.18 -13.54
CA SER A 164 -11.01 -10.30 -12.89
C SER A 164 -11.04 -10.42 -11.36
N VAL A 165 -9.93 -10.01 -10.74
CA VAL A 165 -9.81 -9.84 -9.28
C VAL A 165 -9.36 -8.41 -8.96
N LYS A 166 -9.75 -7.90 -7.79
CA LYS A 166 -9.36 -6.57 -7.33
C LYS A 166 -8.35 -6.70 -6.19
N LEU A 167 -7.13 -6.25 -6.43
CA LEU A 167 -6.11 -6.09 -5.39
C LEU A 167 -6.14 -4.68 -4.81
N THR A 168 -5.92 -4.59 -3.51
CA THR A 168 -5.52 -3.37 -2.81
C THR A 168 -4.19 -3.65 -2.14
N VAL A 169 -3.18 -2.83 -2.41
CA VAL A 169 -1.86 -2.93 -1.81
C VAL A 169 -1.62 -1.66 -1.01
N THR A 170 -1.27 -1.82 0.27
CA THR A 170 -1.02 -0.71 1.19
C THR A 170 0.34 -0.91 1.85
N ALA A 171 1.19 0.11 1.77
CA ALA A 171 2.40 0.21 2.56
C ALA A 171 2.20 1.31 3.61
N SER A 172 2.67 1.05 4.82
CA SER A 172 2.50 1.92 5.97
C SER A 172 3.83 2.06 6.70
N GLN A 173 4.10 3.24 7.24
CA GLN A 173 5.20 3.50 8.15
C GLN A 173 4.79 4.54 9.19
N THR A 174 5.53 4.66 10.28
CA THR A 174 5.41 5.78 11.21
C THR A 174 6.41 6.87 10.83
N ILE A 175 5.94 8.11 10.71
CA ILE A 175 6.76 9.32 10.62
C ILE A 175 6.67 10.11 11.93
N THR A 176 7.69 10.90 12.24
CA THR A 176 7.74 11.72 13.45
C THR A 176 7.93 13.18 13.08
N ALA A 177 7.11 14.06 13.62
CA ALA A 177 7.32 15.50 13.50
C ALA A 177 8.52 15.94 14.35
N ASP A 178 9.25 16.95 13.90
CA ASP A 178 10.36 17.52 14.65
C ASP A 178 9.87 18.31 15.89
N SER A 179 10.81 18.88 16.65
CA SER A 179 10.50 19.67 17.84
C SER A 179 9.73 20.98 17.55
N ASN A 180 9.69 21.40 16.28
CA ASN A 180 8.89 22.52 15.80
C ASN A 180 7.54 22.06 15.21
N GLY A 181 7.27 20.74 15.22
CA GLY A 181 6.06 20.14 14.66
C GLY A 181 6.11 19.95 13.14
N ASN A 182 7.24 20.13 12.46
CA ASN A 182 7.34 19.94 11.01
C ASN A 182 7.75 18.50 10.67
N PHE A 183 7.31 17.99 9.52
CA PHE A 183 7.85 16.76 8.96
C PHE A 183 8.05 16.89 7.44
N GLU A 184 9.03 16.14 6.95
CA GLU A 184 9.29 15.97 5.52
C GLU A 184 9.59 14.51 5.23
N PHE A 185 9.05 13.99 4.12
CA PHE A 185 9.32 12.66 3.65
C PHE A 185 9.41 12.65 2.12
N ASN A 186 10.49 12.08 1.60
CA ASN A 186 10.71 11.95 0.16
C ASN A 186 10.57 10.48 -0.26
N TYR A 187 9.82 10.23 -1.34
CA TYR A 187 9.58 8.88 -1.85
C TYR A 187 9.83 8.80 -3.35
N ASP A 188 10.67 7.84 -3.76
CA ASP A 188 10.98 7.56 -5.15
C ASP A 188 9.88 6.68 -5.77
N THR A 189 9.25 7.18 -6.84
CA THR A 189 8.15 6.48 -7.51
C THR A 189 8.60 5.57 -8.67
N SER A 190 9.89 5.47 -8.97
CA SER A 190 10.42 4.75 -10.14
C SER A 190 10.02 3.26 -10.22
N ALA A 191 9.78 2.62 -9.07
CA ALA A 191 9.34 1.23 -8.96
C ALA A 191 7.81 1.09 -8.81
N LEU A 192 7.07 2.20 -8.72
CA LEU A 192 5.62 2.19 -8.60
C LEU A 192 4.95 2.07 -9.97
N PRO A 193 3.83 1.32 -10.09
CA PRO A 193 3.02 1.35 -11.29
C PRO A 193 2.33 2.73 -11.47
N ALA A 194 2.05 3.11 -12.71
CA ALA A 194 1.16 4.25 -12.96
C ALA A 194 -0.27 3.96 -12.45
N GLY A 195 -0.97 5.02 -12.05
CA GLY A 195 -2.36 4.94 -11.61
C GLY A 195 -2.66 5.77 -10.37
N LYS A 196 -3.84 5.55 -9.79
CA LYS A 196 -4.35 6.31 -8.63
C LYS A 196 -3.87 5.72 -7.31
N TYR A 197 -3.39 6.61 -6.45
CA TYR A 197 -2.92 6.32 -5.10
C TYR A 197 -3.69 7.15 -4.09
N VAL A 198 -3.97 6.53 -2.94
CA VAL A 198 -4.43 7.24 -1.74
C VAL A 198 -3.26 7.31 -0.78
N VAL A 199 -2.85 8.52 -0.44
CA VAL A 199 -1.81 8.81 0.55
C VAL A 199 -2.49 9.38 1.79
N THR A 200 -2.28 8.75 2.94
CA THR A 200 -2.86 9.17 4.22
C THR A 200 -1.74 9.51 5.19
N ILE A 201 -1.78 10.71 5.77
CA ILE A 201 -0.91 11.10 6.89
C ILE A 201 -1.79 11.41 8.10
N GLY A 202 -1.57 10.68 9.20
CA GLY A 202 -2.45 10.69 10.36
C GLY A 202 -3.87 10.29 9.97
N ASN A 203 -4.82 11.21 10.11
CA ASN A 203 -6.23 10.99 9.73
C ASN A 203 -6.64 11.69 8.41
N LYS A 204 -5.68 12.26 7.67
CA LYS A 204 -5.95 13.02 6.44
C LYS A 204 -5.44 12.29 5.20
N ALA A 205 -6.36 11.97 4.30
CA ALA A 205 -6.06 11.37 3.00
C ALA A 205 -6.06 12.41 1.87
N LYS A 206 -5.14 12.26 0.91
CA LYS A 206 -5.20 12.88 -0.43
C LYS A 206 -5.07 11.79 -1.49
N THR A 207 -5.69 12.00 -2.63
CA THR A 207 -5.51 11.15 -3.81
C THR A 207 -4.53 11.83 -4.76
N ILE A 208 -3.55 11.06 -5.23
CA ILE A 208 -2.69 11.45 -6.35
C ILE A 208 -2.85 10.45 -7.49
N GLU A 209 -2.57 10.89 -8.70
CA GLU A 209 -2.51 10.02 -9.87
C GLU A 209 -1.09 10.08 -10.41
N LEU A 210 -0.37 8.95 -10.31
CA LEU A 210 0.93 8.80 -10.94
C LEU A 210 0.69 8.60 -12.43
N GLY A 211 0.96 9.65 -13.20
CA GLY A 211 1.00 9.59 -14.65
C GLY A 211 2.10 8.62 -15.11
N SER A 212 1.95 8.09 -16.32
CA SER A 212 2.98 7.21 -16.91
C SER A 212 4.24 7.96 -17.38
N GLY A 213 4.36 9.25 -17.06
CA GLY A 213 5.34 10.16 -17.66
C GLY A 213 4.83 10.78 -18.96
N ASN A 214 5.51 11.84 -19.40
CA ASN A 214 5.38 12.38 -20.75
C ASN A 214 6.10 11.43 -21.72
N GLN A 215 5.56 10.22 -21.88
CA GLN A 215 6.13 9.17 -22.70
C GLN A 215 5.26 8.98 -23.94
N ASN A 216 5.88 9.13 -25.11
CA ASN A 216 5.32 8.69 -26.39
C ASN A 216 4.85 7.23 -26.29
N ALA A 217 4.07 6.76 -27.28
CA ALA A 217 3.77 5.35 -27.41
C ALA A 217 5.04 4.49 -27.18
N PRO A 218 4.94 3.34 -26.47
CA PRO A 218 6.11 2.56 -26.11
C PRO A 218 6.94 2.19 -27.34
N ALA A 219 8.25 2.13 -27.21
CA ALA A 219 9.13 1.69 -28.29
C ALA A 219 9.93 0.49 -27.85
N ILE A 220 9.91 -0.60 -28.63
CA ILE A 220 10.68 -1.82 -28.37
C ILE A 220 11.99 -1.73 -29.15
N SER A 221 13.10 -1.79 -28.42
CA SER A 221 14.45 -1.84 -28.98
C SER A 221 14.92 -3.27 -29.21
N SER A 222 14.59 -4.20 -28.31
CA SER A 222 15.00 -5.60 -28.44
C SER A 222 14.14 -6.57 -27.61
N ILE A 223 14.25 -7.85 -27.94
CA ILE A 223 13.62 -8.97 -27.24
C ILE A 223 14.64 -10.10 -27.08
N SER A 224 14.74 -10.67 -25.88
CA SER A 224 15.69 -11.74 -25.57
C SER A 224 15.15 -12.72 -24.52
N PRO A 225 15.19 -14.04 -24.77
CA PRO A 225 15.49 -14.65 -26.06
C PRO A 225 14.41 -14.31 -27.11
N SER A 226 14.78 -14.26 -28.39
CA SER A 226 13.84 -14.04 -29.51
C SER A 226 13.15 -15.33 -29.99
N LYS A 227 13.42 -16.46 -29.32
CA LYS A 227 12.80 -17.76 -29.60
C LYS A 227 12.80 -18.63 -28.35
N GLY A 228 11.80 -19.49 -28.23
CA GLY A 228 11.64 -20.39 -27.09
C GLY A 228 10.24 -21.00 -27.02
N PRO A 229 10.01 -21.95 -26.10
CA PRO A 229 8.68 -22.53 -25.91
C PRO A 229 7.68 -21.55 -25.29
N SER A 230 6.42 -21.97 -25.20
CA SER A 230 5.44 -21.30 -24.34
C SER A 230 5.90 -21.36 -22.88
N GLY A 231 5.75 -20.26 -22.14
CA GLY A 231 6.21 -20.13 -20.77
C GLY A 231 7.66 -19.65 -20.61
N GLU A 232 8.44 -19.59 -21.70
CA GLU A 232 9.81 -19.04 -21.67
C GLU A 232 9.79 -17.60 -21.14
N GLN A 233 10.69 -17.26 -20.22
CA GLN A 233 10.81 -15.89 -19.74
C GLN A 233 11.56 -15.03 -20.75
N VAL A 234 10.89 -13.98 -21.21
CA VAL A 234 11.41 -13.06 -22.22
C VAL A 234 11.60 -11.68 -21.60
N THR A 235 12.76 -11.09 -21.88
CA THR A 235 13.06 -9.69 -21.57
C THR A 235 12.88 -8.86 -22.82
N ILE A 236 11.99 -7.88 -22.77
CA ILE A 236 11.75 -6.86 -23.79
C ILE A 236 12.42 -5.57 -23.30
N THR A 237 13.34 -5.01 -24.07
CA THR A 237 14.02 -3.74 -23.75
C THR A 237 13.50 -2.64 -24.67
N GLY A 238 13.35 -1.42 -24.16
CA GLY A 238 12.73 -0.31 -24.87
C GLY A 238 12.59 0.94 -24.02
N THR A 239 11.59 1.75 -24.35
CA THR A 239 11.22 3.00 -23.64
C THR A 239 9.70 3.12 -23.53
N GLY A 240 9.22 3.95 -22.60
CA GLY A 240 7.78 4.24 -22.44
C GLY A 240 6.97 3.11 -21.81
N PHE A 241 7.60 2.19 -21.06
CA PHE A 241 6.90 1.03 -20.50
C PHE A 241 6.13 1.30 -19.21
N TYR A 242 6.31 2.44 -18.53
CA TYR A 242 5.61 2.75 -17.27
C TYR A 242 4.07 2.69 -17.39
N GLY A 243 3.54 3.05 -18.56
CA GLY A 243 2.12 3.02 -18.86
C GLY A 243 1.65 1.77 -19.60
N ALA A 244 2.45 0.70 -19.63
CA ALA A 244 2.04 -0.52 -20.33
C ALA A 244 0.75 -1.09 -19.71
N THR A 245 -0.23 -1.36 -20.55
CA THR A 245 -1.52 -1.98 -20.20
C THR A 245 -1.62 -3.42 -20.69
N GLY A 246 -0.69 -3.84 -21.55
CA GLY A 246 -0.57 -5.22 -21.99
C GLY A 246 0.65 -5.47 -22.87
N VAL A 247 1.16 -6.70 -22.79
CA VAL A 247 2.16 -7.25 -23.71
C VAL A 247 1.50 -8.34 -24.52
N TYR A 248 1.69 -8.32 -25.84
CA TYR A 248 1.02 -9.21 -26.78
C TYR A 248 2.04 -9.96 -27.62
N PHE A 249 1.85 -11.27 -27.77
CA PHE A 249 2.58 -12.13 -28.69
C PHE A 249 1.60 -12.53 -29.81
N GLY A 250 1.68 -11.85 -30.94
CA GLY A 250 0.65 -11.89 -31.98
C GLY A 250 -0.68 -11.34 -31.42
N GLY A 251 -1.76 -12.11 -31.56
CA GLY A 251 -3.07 -11.76 -30.99
C GLY A 251 -3.25 -12.12 -29.52
N LYS A 252 -2.27 -12.77 -28.87
CA LYS A 252 -2.43 -13.29 -27.50
C LYS A 252 -1.79 -12.37 -26.47
N LYS A 253 -2.59 -11.88 -25.52
CA LYS A 253 -2.11 -11.11 -24.36
C LYS A 253 -1.37 -12.04 -23.41
N ALA A 254 -0.21 -11.62 -22.92
CA ALA A 254 0.46 -12.30 -21.81
C ALA A 254 -0.38 -12.19 -20.53
N SER A 255 -0.41 -13.26 -19.72
CA SER A 255 -1.21 -13.32 -18.50
C SER A 255 -0.72 -12.35 -17.42
N TYR A 256 0.60 -12.16 -17.33
CA TYR A 256 1.24 -11.15 -16.49
C TYR A 256 2.54 -10.68 -17.15
N TYR A 257 3.06 -9.57 -16.67
CA TYR A 257 4.38 -9.04 -16.98
C TYR A 257 4.81 -8.11 -15.83
N SER A 258 6.09 -7.80 -15.77
CA SER A 258 6.62 -6.77 -14.89
C SER A 258 7.39 -5.72 -15.69
N ILE A 259 7.43 -4.51 -15.15
CA ILE A 259 8.17 -3.37 -15.71
C ILE A 259 9.31 -3.05 -14.74
N GLN A 260 10.53 -2.89 -15.26
CA GLN A 260 11.70 -2.45 -14.51
C GLN A 260 12.18 -1.13 -15.11
N GLY A 261 12.15 -0.06 -14.30
CA GLY A 261 12.66 1.26 -14.68
C GLY A 261 12.14 1.80 -16.02
N GLY A 262 10.89 1.49 -16.40
CA GLY A 262 10.22 1.99 -17.61
C GLY A 262 10.85 1.60 -18.96
N THR A 263 11.92 0.80 -18.93
CA THR A 263 12.76 0.48 -20.09
C THR A 263 12.94 -1.02 -20.29
N LYS A 264 12.53 -1.83 -19.32
CA LYS A 264 12.51 -3.28 -19.45
C LYS A 264 11.16 -3.83 -19.04
N ILE A 265 10.69 -4.81 -19.81
CA ILE A 265 9.56 -5.64 -19.47
C ILE A 265 10.03 -7.08 -19.39
N VAL A 266 9.68 -7.78 -18.31
CA VAL A 266 9.91 -9.22 -18.17
C VAL A 266 8.55 -9.92 -18.23
N VAL A 267 8.42 -10.88 -19.14
CA VAL A 267 7.13 -11.47 -19.50
C VAL A 267 7.31 -12.93 -19.92
N PRO A 268 6.50 -13.89 -19.42
CA PRO A 268 6.47 -15.23 -19.98
C PRO A 268 5.76 -15.23 -21.33
N ALA A 269 6.32 -15.93 -22.33
CA ALA A 269 5.64 -16.11 -23.61
C ALA A 269 4.32 -16.89 -23.40
N PRO A 270 3.16 -16.37 -23.84
CA PRO A 270 1.89 -17.09 -23.71
C PRO A 270 1.86 -18.34 -24.60
N LYS A 271 0.84 -19.20 -24.45
CA LYS A 271 0.66 -20.39 -25.31
C LYS A 271 0.60 -19.98 -26.79
N GLY A 272 1.50 -20.48 -27.64
CA GLY A 272 1.55 -20.09 -29.06
C GLY A 272 2.34 -21.03 -29.94
N SER A 273 2.38 -20.74 -31.24
CA SER A 273 3.11 -21.49 -32.27
C SER A 273 3.59 -20.56 -33.39
N GLY A 274 4.59 -21.01 -34.16
CA GLY A 274 5.15 -20.26 -35.29
C GLY A 274 5.90 -18.99 -34.87
N THR A 275 6.13 -18.09 -35.84
CA THR A 275 6.71 -16.77 -35.60
C THR A 275 5.60 -15.74 -35.46
N VAL A 276 5.62 -14.96 -34.37
CA VAL A 276 4.63 -13.92 -34.08
C VAL A 276 5.30 -12.56 -33.86
N GLN A 277 4.53 -11.49 -34.05
CA GLN A 277 4.95 -10.13 -33.73
C GLN A 277 4.62 -9.80 -32.28
N VAL A 278 5.60 -9.34 -31.51
CA VAL A 278 5.46 -8.92 -30.12
C VAL A 278 5.28 -7.41 -30.05
N THR A 279 4.28 -6.96 -29.31
CA THR A 279 3.95 -5.53 -29.13
C THR A 279 3.57 -5.21 -27.69
N VAL A 280 3.83 -3.98 -27.26
CA VAL A 280 3.42 -3.43 -25.97
C VAL A 280 2.37 -2.35 -26.22
N ASN A 281 1.24 -2.44 -25.51
CA ASN A 281 0.17 -1.44 -25.55
C ASN A 281 0.24 -0.56 -24.30
N SER A 282 -0.12 0.72 -24.46
CA SER A 282 -0.32 1.69 -23.39
C SER A 282 -1.51 2.59 -23.72
N GLU A 283 -1.89 3.48 -22.80
CA GLU A 283 -2.87 4.54 -23.07
C GLU A 283 -2.39 5.53 -24.14
N ASN A 284 -1.06 5.71 -24.27
CA ASN A 284 -0.44 6.62 -25.24
C ASN A 284 -0.26 5.98 -26.62
N GLY A 285 -0.70 4.74 -26.82
CA GLY A 285 -0.64 4.02 -28.09
C GLY A 285 0.08 2.68 -28.01
N LYS A 286 0.23 2.07 -29.19
CA LYS A 286 0.85 0.75 -29.41
C LYS A 286 2.28 0.91 -29.92
N SER A 287 3.18 0.04 -29.47
CA SER A 287 4.57 0.04 -29.90
C SER A 287 4.80 -0.43 -31.33
N ASN A 288 6.02 -0.22 -31.84
CA ASN A 288 6.56 -1.03 -32.93
C ASN A 288 6.61 -2.52 -32.53
N SER A 289 6.82 -3.40 -33.50
CA SER A 289 6.88 -4.84 -33.26
C SER A 289 8.27 -5.44 -33.42
N VAL A 290 8.52 -6.53 -32.70
CA VAL A 290 9.69 -7.40 -32.83
C VAL A 290 9.24 -8.86 -32.94
N SER A 291 9.99 -9.70 -33.66
CA SER A 291 9.60 -11.09 -33.87
C SER A 291 9.98 -11.99 -32.69
N TYR A 292 9.08 -12.92 -32.33
CA TYR A 292 9.36 -14.06 -31.44
C TYR A 292 8.98 -15.37 -32.12
N THR A 293 9.84 -16.37 -32.09
CA THR A 293 9.59 -17.69 -32.68
C THR A 293 9.36 -18.76 -31.61
N TYR A 294 8.16 -19.35 -31.61
CA TYR A 294 7.85 -20.48 -30.74
C TYR A 294 8.60 -21.74 -31.20
N THR A 295 9.32 -22.35 -30.27
CA THR A 295 9.98 -23.65 -30.47
C THR A 295 9.31 -24.71 -29.60
N SER A 296 9.54 -25.98 -29.90
CA SER A 296 9.15 -27.06 -28.99
C SER A 296 9.86 -26.90 -27.64
N PRO A 297 9.22 -27.31 -26.52
CA PRO A 297 9.89 -27.37 -25.22
C PRO A 297 11.14 -28.21 -25.30
N LYS A 298 12.24 -27.74 -24.70
CA LYS A 298 13.45 -28.52 -24.59
C LYS A 298 13.19 -29.61 -23.55
N ILE A 299 13.05 -30.86 -23.99
CA ILE A 299 13.00 -32.02 -23.09
C ILE A 299 14.44 -32.24 -22.63
N SER A 300 14.73 -31.91 -21.37
CA SER A 300 16.00 -32.19 -20.70
C SER A 300 15.94 -33.50 -19.94
#